data_AF-A0A7G5YWY1-F1
#
_entry.id   AF-A0A7G5YWY1-F1
#
_cell.length_a   1.000
_cell.length_b   1.000
_cell.length_c   1.000
_cell.angle_alpha   90.00
_cell.angle_beta   90.00
_cell.angle_gamma   90.00
#
_symmetry.space_group_name_H-M   'P 1'
#
loop_
_entity.id
_entity.type
_entity.pdbx_description
1 polymer ?
#
loop_
_entity_poly.entity_id
_entity_poly.type
_entity_poly.pdbx_seq_one_letter_code
_entity_poly.pdbx_strand_id
1 'polypeptide(L)'
;MKPTRKERTDLERRIRQARKRSSLTNAALADLAKVDPSQVSRICRGDFRTISDSVVRICTTLKVPIAARPASSGVRGASRPDAASAAEIRTDAAWARLEKSVRKIWDRTPQGADRLARVLEAVAEVRRG
;
A
#
# COMPACT_ATOMS: atom_id res chain seq x y z
N MET A 1 -13.00 -8.34 -9.51
CA MET A 1 -13.15 -6.93 -9.97
C MET A 1 -12.37 -6.72 -11.28
N LYS A 2 -12.86 -5.91 -12.22
CA LYS A 2 -12.12 -5.53 -13.45
C LYS A 2 -11.41 -4.17 -13.22
N PRO A 3 -10.11 -4.14 -12.89
CA PRO A 3 -9.38 -2.88 -12.78
C PRO A 3 -9.24 -2.23 -14.17
N THR A 4 -9.23 -0.91 -14.20
CA THR A 4 -8.81 -0.14 -15.38
C THR A 4 -7.39 -0.52 -15.79
N ARG A 5 -7.03 -0.26 -17.05
CA ARG A 5 -5.69 -0.57 -17.56
C ARG A 5 -4.59 0.09 -16.72
N LYS A 6 -4.82 1.34 -16.28
CA LYS A 6 -3.90 2.11 -15.43
C LYS A 6 -3.72 1.47 -14.05
N GLU A 7 -4.82 1.14 -13.38
CA GLU A 7 -4.79 0.48 -12.06
C GLU A 7 -4.09 -0.87 -12.10
N ARG A 8 -4.26 -1.63 -13.20
CA ARG A 8 -3.59 -2.91 -13.41
C ARG A 8 -2.08 -2.73 -13.53
N THR A 9 -1.63 -1.80 -14.38
CA THR A 9 -0.20 -1.50 -14.54
C THR A 9 0.42 -0.99 -13.24
N ASP A 10 -0.30 -0.18 -12.47
CA ASP A 10 0.16 0.28 -11.16
C ASP A 10 0.22 -0.85 -10.12
N LEU A 11 -0.75 -1.76 -10.13
CA LEU A 11 -0.73 -2.94 -9.27
C LEU A 11 0.41 -3.89 -9.64
N GLU A 12 0.64 -4.15 -10.92
CA GLU A 12 1.76 -4.95 -11.42
C GLU A 12 3.10 -4.38 -10.93
N ARG A 13 3.31 -3.07 -11.11
CA ARG A 13 4.53 -2.39 -10.68
C ARG A 13 4.76 -2.54 -9.16
N ARG A 14 3.70 -2.37 -8.36
CA ARG A 14 3.76 -2.54 -6.90
C ARG A 14 4.07 -3.98 -6.49
N ILE A 15 3.42 -4.96 -7.12
CA ILE A 15 3.68 -6.40 -6.89
C ILE A 15 5.15 -6.72 -7.21
N ARG A 16 5.67 -6.27 -8.36
CA ARG A 16 7.07 -6.50 -8.74
C ARG A 16 8.05 -5.85 -7.75
N GLN A 17 7.77 -4.63 -7.31
CA GLN A 17 8.63 -3.95 -6.33
C GLN A 17 8.61 -4.63 -4.96
N ALA A 18 7.43 -5.05 -4.49
CA ALA A 18 7.29 -5.81 -3.24
C ALA A 18 7.96 -7.18 -3.34
N ARG A 19 7.85 -7.84 -4.50
CA ARG A 19 8.51 -9.12 -4.77
C ARG A 19 10.03 -9.00 -4.69
N LYS A 20 10.63 -7.97 -5.28
CA LYS A 20 12.08 -7.71 -5.21
C LYS A 20 12.58 -7.43 -3.79
N ARG A 21 11.73 -6.84 -2.93
CA ARG A 21 12.05 -6.57 -1.52
C ARG A 21 11.80 -7.76 -0.61
N SER A 22 11.09 -8.78 -1.10
CA SER A 22 10.78 -9.99 -0.37
C SER A 22 11.86 -11.05 -0.64
N SER A 23 12.32 -11.71 0.41
CA SER A 23 13.22 -12.86 0.33
C SER A 23 12.49 -14.18 0.03
N LEU A 24 11.16 -14.16 -0.12
CA LEU A 24 10.36 -15.38 -0.33
C LEU A 24 10.63 -15.95 -1.74
N THR A 25 10.61 -17.27 -1.90
CA THR A 25 10.56 -17.90 -3.23
C THR A 25 9.13 -17.92 -3.76
N ASN A 26 8.92 -18.21 -5.05
CA ASN A 26 7.56 -18.30 -5.59
C ASN A 26 6.78 -19.46 -4.96
N ALA A 27 7.47 -20.55 -4.60
CA ALA A 27 6.89 -21.66 -3.86
C ALA A 27 6.48 -21.25 -2.44
N ALA A 28 7.37 -20.61 -1.68
CA ALA A 28 7.03 -20.12 -0.34
C ALA A 28 5.88 -19.09 -0.37
N LEU A 29 5.84 -18.23 -1.40
CA LEU A 29 4.75 -17.29 -1.60
C LEU A 29 3.43 -18.01 -1.94
N ALA A 30 3.48 -19.08 -2.74
CA ALA A 30 2.33 -19.93 -3.05
C ALA A 30 1.76 -20.60 -1.79
N ASP A 31 2.63 -21.15 -0.95
CA ASP A 31 2.25 -21.82 0.30
C ASP A 31 1.62 -20.86 1.31
N LEU A 32 2.22 -19.67 1.47
CA LEU A 32 1.73 -18.61 2.37
C LEU A 32 0.43 -17.99 1.88
N ALA A 33 0.30 -17.75 0.57
CA ALA A 33 -0.90 -17.17 -0.02
C ALA A 33 -2.02 -18.20 -0.22
N LYS A 34 -1.74 -19.51 -0.07
CA LYS A 34 -2.63 -20.62 -0.45
C LYS A 34 -3.13 -20.47 -1.88
N VAL A 35 -2.20 -20.26 -2.80
CA VAL A 35 -2.43 -20.07 -4.24
C VAL A 35 -1.50 -20.99 -5.02
N ASP A 36 -1.97 -21.53 -6.14
CA ASP A 36 -1.15 -22.39 -7.01
C ASP A 36 0.15 -21.67 -7.48
N PRO A 37 1.32 -22.35 -7.46
CA PRO A 37 2.59 -21.76 -7.88
C PRO A 37 2.58 -21.16 -9.30
N SER A 38 1.80 -21.73 -10.23
CA SER A 38 1.64 -21.22 -11.59
C SER A 38 0.90 -19.88 -11.60
N GLN A 39 -0.11 -19.73 -10.74
CA GLN A 39 -0.82 -18.46 -10.54
C GLN A 39 0.09 -17.41 -9.92
N VAL A 40 0.93 -17.78 -8.94
CA VAL A 40 1.92 -16.87 -8.35
C VAL A 40 2.90 -16.36 -9.42
N SER A 41 3.46 -17.27 -10.22
CA SER A 41 4.39 -16.91 -11.30
C SER A 41 3.76 -15.96 -12.32
N ARG A 42 2.51 -16.20 -12.72
CA ARG A 42 1.76 -15.31 -13.64
C ARG A 42 1.49 -13.95 -12.99
N ILE A 43 1.03 -13.92 -11.75
CA ILE A 43 0.65 -12.67 -11.06
C ILE A 43 1.87 -11.81 -10.76
N CYS A 44 2.99 -12.39 -10.30
CA CYS A 44 4.24 -11.67 -10.09
C CYS A 44 4.85 -11.11 -11.38
N ARG A 45 4.55 -11.72 -12.53
CA ARG A 45 4.91 -11.20 -13.86
C ARG A 45 3.94 -10.15 -14.39
N GLY A 46 2.77 -9.96 -13.78
CA GLY A 46 1.75 -9.02 -14.26
C GLY A 46 0.70 -9.64 -15.19
N ASP A 47 0.74 -10.96 -15.38
CA ASP A 47 -0.13 -11.69 -16.32
C ASP A 47 -1.51 -11.98 -15.70
N PHE A 48 -2.24 -10.94 -15.33
CA PHE A 48 -3.62 -11.05 -14.82
C PHE A 48 -4.54 -10.00 -15.44
N ARG A 49 -5.75 -10.42 -15.84
CA ARG A 49 -6.75 -9.53 -16.46
C ARG A 49 -7.72 -8.92 -15.45
N THR A 50 -7.91 -9.59 -14.33
CA THR A 50 -8.86 -9.22 -13.27
C THR A 50 -8.16 -9.30 -11.92
N ILE A 51 -8.68 -8.56 -10.95
CA ILE A 51 -8.35 -8.79 -9.54
C ILE A 51 -9.22 -9.97 -9.11
N SER A 52 -8.65 -11.16 -9.24
CA SER A 52 -9.19 -12.42 -8.73
C SER A 52 -8.78 -12.62 -7.28
N ASP A 53 -9.42 -13.59 -6.60
CA ASP A 53 -9.07 -13.97 -5.24
C ASP A 53 -7.58 -14.33 -5.08
N SER A 54 -6.99 -15.03 -6.05
CA SER A 54 -5.54 -15.30 -6.07
C SER A 54 -4.69 -14.02 -6.08
N VAL A 55 -5.09 -13.00 -6.84
CA VAL A 55 -4.40 -11.69 -6.87
C VAL A 55 -4.51 -11.00 -5.52
N VAL A 56 -5.71 -11.03 -4.91
CA VAL A 56 -5.96 -10.46 -3.59
C VAL A 56 -5.05 -11.11 -2.55
N ARG A 57 -5.04 -12.45 -2.47
CA ARG A 57 -4.23 -13.19 -1.51
C ARG A 57 -2.73 -12.92 -1.66
N ILE A 58 -2.21 -12.93 -2.88
CA ILE A 58 -0.79 -12.61 -3.14
C ILE A 58 -0.47 -11.18 -2.71
N CYS A 59 -1.34 -10.22 -3.01
CA CYS A 59 -1.16 -8.84 -2.59
C CYS A 59 -1.15 -8.73 -1.06
N THR A 60 -2.06 -9.42 -0.36
CA THR A 60 -2.10 -9.47 1.11
C THR A 60 -0.80 -10.05 1.67
N THR A 61 -0.32 -11.18 1.15
CA THR A 61 0.94 -11.80 1.61
C THR A 61 2.15 -10.91 1.36
N LEU A 62 2.20 -10.21 0.22
CA LEU A 62 3.25 -9.25 -0.10
C LEU A 62 3.06 -7.87 0.55
N LYS A 63 1.99 -7.69 1.36
CA LYS A 63 1.59 -6.41 1.97
C LYS A 63 1.45 -5.27 0.94
N VAL A 64 0.98 -5.60 -0.25
CA VAL A 64 0.66 -4.66 -1.33
C VAL A 64 -0.81 -4.25 -1.21
N PRO A 65 -1.11 -2.95 -1.03
CA PRO A 65 -2.49 -2.49 -1.02
C PRO A 65 -3.14 -2.68 -2.41
N ILE A 66 -4.33 -3.27 -2.45
CA ILE A 66 -5.06 -3.55 -3.70
C ILE A 66 -5.75 -2.29 -4.21
N ALA A 67 -6.27 -1.47 -3.29
CA ALA A 67 -6.76 -0.15 -3.60
C ALA A 67 -5.65 0.64 -4.30
N ALA A 68 -6.02 1.33 -5.38
CA ALA A 68 -5.15 2.27 -6.03
C ALA A 68 -4.77 3.33 -5.00
N ARG A 69 -3.56 3.24 -4.46
CA ARG A 69 -2.90 4.45 -3.99
C ARG A 69 -2.65 5.22 -5.28
N PRO A 70 -3.17 6.45 -5.45
CA PRO A 70 -2.90 7.21 -6.66
C PRO A 70 -1.39 7.21 -6.89
N ALA A 71 -1.00 6.94 -8.14
CA ALA A 71 0.37 6.75 -8.54
C ALA A 71 1.19 8.04 -8.35
N SER A 72 1.59 8.34 -7.12
CA SER A 72 2.54 9.38 -6.76
C SER A 72 3.85 8.73 -6.28
N SER A 73 4.41 7.85 -7.10
CA SER A 73 5.85 7.63 -7.08
C SER A 73 6.33 7.35 -8.51
N GLY A 74 7.07 8.30 -9.06
CA GLY A 74 7.52 8.29 -10.45
C GLY A 74 7.36 9.65 -11.10
N VAL A 75 8.11 10.65 -10.61
CA VAL A 75 8.37 11.87 -11.37
C VAL A 75 8.93 11.48 -12.73
N ARG A 76 8.24 11.84 -13.81
CA ARG A 76 8.77 12.32 -15.10
C ARG A 76 7.59 12.66 -16.02
N GLY A 77 7.43 13.94 -16.33
CA GLY A 77 6.42 14.49 -17.24
C GLY A 77 5.63 15.61 -16.58
N ALA A 78 6.00 16.86 -16.88
CA ALA A 78 5.33 18.05 -16.39
C ALA A 78 3.90 18.12 -16.94
N SER A 79 2.92 17.79 -16.11
CA SER A 79 1.56 18.27 -16.25
C SER A 79 1.19 18.86 -14.89
N ARG A 80 0.69 20.10 -14.88
CA ARG A 80 0.25 20.74 -13.63
C ARG A 80 -0.77 19.81 -12.98
N PRO A 81 -0.56 19.37 -11.73
CA PRO A 81 -1.55 18.57 -11.03
C PRO A 81 -2.84 19.39 -10.94
N ASP A 82 -3.97 18.77 -11.27
CA ASP A 82 -5.28 19.38 -11.02
C ASP A 82 -5.49 19.61 -9.50
N ALA A 83 -6.46 20.44 -9.15
CA ALA A 83 -6.69 20.86 -7.76
C ALA A 83 -6.98 19.67 -6.82
N ALA A 84 -7.63 18.62 -7.33
CA ALA A 84 -7.93 17.41 -6.58
C ALA A 84 -6.66 16.60 -6.30
N SER A 85 -5.83 16.34 -7.32
CA SER A 85 -4.55 15.66 -7.20
C SER A 85 -3.58 16.45 -6.31
N ALA A 86 -3.58 17.79 -6.39
CA ALA A 86 -2.77 18.63 -5.51
C ALA A 86 -3.24 18.55 -4.04
N ALA A 87 -4.54 18.48 -3.79
CA ALA A 87 -5.10 18.28 -2.45
C ALA A 87 -4.78 16.89 -1.90
N GLU A 88 -4.90 15.84 -2.72
CA GLU A 88 -4.52 14.47 -2.37
C GLU A 88 -3.02 14.35 -2.09
N ILE A 89 -2.15 14.93 -2.93
CA ILE A 89 -0.70 14.95 -2.71
C ILE A 89 -0.34 15.69 -1.42
N ARG A 90 -1.03 16.81 -1.12
CA ARG A 90 -0.85 17.53 0.16
C ARG A 90 -1.28 16.67 1.35
N THR A 91 -2.40 15.95 1.23
CA THR A 91 -2.87 15.02 2.27
C THR A 91 -1.90 13.86 2.46
N ASP A 92 -1.39 13.27 1.38
CA ASP A 92 -0.38 12.21 1.41
C ASP A 92 0.93 12.70 2.06
N ALA A 93 1.37 13.92 1.72
CA ALA A 93 2.56 14.52 2.32
C ALA A 93 2.35 14.88 3.79
N ALA A 94 1.17 15.38 4.16
CA ALA A 94 0.80 15.67 5.54
C ALA A 94 0.74 14.39 6.37
N TRP A 95 0.12 13.34 5.83
CA TRP A 95 0.06 12.01 6.45
C TRP A 95 1.46 11.40 6.61
N ALA A 96 2.30 11.48 5.59
CA ALA A 96 3.67 10.96 5.65
C ALA A 96 4.51 11.67 6.74
N ARG A 97 4.31 12.98 6.93
CA ARG A 97 4.95 13.73 8.02
C ARG A 97 4.43 13.28 9.39
N LEU A 98 3.12 13.14 9.54
CA LEU A 98 2.51 12.65 10.78
C LEU A 98 3.00 11.24 11.12
N GLU A 99 2.96 10.31 10.16
CA GLU A 99 3.44 8.94 10.33
C GLU A 99 4.91 8.91 10.76
N LYS A 100 5.76 9.72 10.12
CA LYS A 100 7.19 9.81 10.48
C LYS A 100 7.37 10.30 11.91
N SER A 101 6.61 11.30 12.35
CA SER A 101 6.67 11.82 13.72
C SER A 101 6.19 10.80 14.75
N VAL A 102 5.04 10.16 14.49
CA VAL A 102 4.50 9.09 15.37
C VAL A 102 5.50 7.95 15.49
N ARG A 103 6.07 7.49 14.37
CA ARG A 103 7.05 6.41 14.34
C ARG A 103 8.38 6.77 15.01
N LYS A 104 8.75 8.06 15.02
CA LYS A 104 9.94 8.55 15.74
C LYS A 104 9.75 8.50 17.26
N ILE A 105 8.55 8.79 17.73
CA ILE A 105 8.23 8.85 19.17
C ILE A 105 7.89 7.47 19.73
N TRP A 106 7.36 6.57 18.90
CA TRP A 106 6.97 5.24 19.34
C TRP A 106 8.18 4.38 19.72
N ASP A 107 8.24 4.01 21.00
CA ASP A 107 9.26 3.17 21.63
C ASP A 107 9.14 1.66 21.30
N ARG A 108 8.24 1.30 20.38
CA ARG A 108 7.88 -0.08 19.99
C ARG A 108 7.32 -0.94 21.13
N THR A 109 6.92 -0.34 22.24
CA THR A 109 6.21 -1.06 23.29
C THR A 109 4.69 -0.97 23.06
N PRO A 110 3.91 -1.97 23.54
CA PRO A 110 2.46 -1.88 23.58
C PRO A 110 1.99 -0.67 24.39
N GLN A 111 2.62 -0.41 25.54
CA GLN A 111 2.24 0.73 26.40
C GLN A 111 2.51 2.09 25.72
N GLY A 112 3.60 2.21 24.95
CA GLY A 112 3.91 3.41 24.19
C GLY A 112 2.93 3.64 23.04
N ALA A 113 2.45 2.57 22.39
CA ALA A 113 1.39 2.67 21.38
C ALA A 113 0.07 3.17 21.99
N ASP A 114 -0.33 2.63 23.15
CA ASP A 114 -1.55 3.05 23.85
C ASP A 114 -1.50 4.52 24.29
N ARG A 115 -0.34 4.98 24.79
CA ARG A 115 -0.15 6.40 25.17
C ARG A 115 -0.30 7.33 23.97
N LEU A 116 0.31 6.98 22.83
CA LEU A 116 0.19 7.76 21.60
C LEU A 116 -1.25 7.78 21.07
N ALA A 117 -1.97 6.66 21.15
CA ALA A 117 -3.37 6.58 20.76
C ALA A 117 -4.25 7.50 21.60
N ARG A 118 -4.10 7.49 22.93
CA ARG A 118 -4.86 8.37 23.83
C ARG A 118 -4.66 9.86 23.55
N VAL A 119 -3.44 10.27 23.21
CA VAL A 119 -3.16 11.68 22.86
C VAL A 119 -3.88 12.07 21.57
N LEU A 120 -3.86 11.20 20.55
CA LEU A 120 -4.56 11.46 19.28
C LEU A 120 -6.08 11.51 19.46
N GLU A 121 -6.63 10.67 20.34
CA GLU A 121 -8.05 10.71 20.70
C GLU A 121 -8.41 12.01 21.44
N ALA A 122 -7.60 12.46 22.39
CA ALA A 122 -7.84 13.73 23.09
C ALA A 122 -7.84 14.92 22.11
N VAL A 123 -6.95 14.93 21.12
CA VAL A 123 -6.95 15.95 20.06
C VAL A 123 -8.21 15.86 19.19
N ALA A 124 -8.71 14.66 18.92
CA ALA A 124 -9.95 14.46 18.16
C ALA A 124 -11.17 14.99 18.91
N GLU A 125 -11.24 14.78 20.22
CA GLU A 125 -12.31 15.30 21.10
C GLU A 125 -12.31 16.84 21.15
N VAL A 126 -11.15 17.47 21.29
CA VAL A 126 -11.03 18.95 21.28
C VAL A 126 -11.50 19.57 19.96
N ARG A 127 -11.39 18.83 18.84
CA ARG A 127 -11.87 19.31 17.54
C ARG A 127 -13.38 19.10 17.33
N ARG A 128 -14.03 18.27 18.15
CA ARG A 128 -15.47 17.99 18.08
C ARG A 128 -16.30 18.93 18.95
N GLY A 129 -15.73 19.51 20.00
CA GLY A 129 -16.34 20.58 20.80
C GLY A 129 -16.15 21.94 20.15
#